data_AF-A0A932FNL2-F1
#
_entry.id   AF-A0A932FNL2-F1
#
_cell.length_a   1.000
_cell.length_b   1.000
_cell.length_c   1.000
_cell.angle_alpha   90.00
_cell.angle_beta   90.00
_cell.angle_gamma   90.00
#
_symmetry.space_group_name_H-M   'P 1'
#
loop_
_entity.id
_entity.type
_entity.pdbx_description
1 polymer ?
#
loop_
_entity_poly.entity_id
_entity_poly.type
_entity_poly.pdbx_seq_one_letter_code
_entity_poly.pdbx_strand_id
1 'polypeptide(L)'
;KKLIASSPTAWGETGYRIRDSTYTPGQDLRGRLGVLVISERLKPASLPLSVPGGRLAVFGTADLVTNNRIINGGNFPVFLNTVSWAVERDTQLNIPARPIERFQLSLSQEELGRLRLGLFFIVPGLVALLGTFVYWTRRN
;
A
#
# COMPACT_ATOMS: atom_id res chain seq x y z
N LYS A 1 18.86 9.55 6.16
CA LYS A 1 18.92 8.33 5.30
C LYS A 1 17.57 8.08 4.63
N LYS A 2 17.54 7.81 3.32
CA LYS A 2 16.30 7.44 2.61
C LYS A 2 16.05 5.93 2.81
N LEU A 3 14.86 5.53 3.24
CA LEU A 3 14.48 4.12 3.41
C LEU A 3 13.59 3.64 2.27
N ILE A 4 12.59 4.46 1.90
CA ILE A 4 11.69 4.19 0.79
C ILE A 4 11.90 5.28 -0.25
N ALA A 5 12.06 4.88 -1.51
CA ALA A 5 12.24 5.78 -2.62
C ALA A 5 11.27 5.47 -3.76
N SER A 6 10.97 6.48 -4.57
CA SER A 6 10.19 6.34 -5.81
C SER A 6 10.91 5.49 -6.86
N SER A 7 10.20 5.18 -7.95
CA SER A 7 10.80 4.48 -9.09
C SER A 7 11.96 5.29 -9.72
N PRO A 8 12.91 4.64 -10.41
CA PRO A 8 13.97 5.34 -11.13
C PRO A 8 13.47 6.26 -12.25
N THR A 9 12.25 6.02 -12.74
CA THR A 9 11.61 6.81 -13.79
C THR A 9 10.78 7.97 -13.27
N ALA A 10 10.53 8.04 -11.96
CA ALA A 10 9.76 9.10 -11.34
C ALA A 10 10.47 10.46 -11.40
N TRP A 11 9.68 11.53 -11.32
CA TRP A 11 10.18 12.89 -11.10
C TRP A 11 9.29 13.62 -10.10
N GLY A 12 9.83 14.69 -9.52
CA GLY A 12 9.16 15.56 -8.56
C GLY A 12 8.85 16.86 -9.26
N GLU A 13 7.58 16.99 -9.67
CA GLU A 13 7.04 18.19 -10.31
C GLU A 13 7.07 19.37 -9.34
N THR A 14 7.69 20.47 -9.75
CA THR A 14 7.77 21.71 -8.96
C THR A 14 6.73 22.74 -9.40
N GLY A 15 6.20 22.62 -10.62
CA GLY A 15 5.20 23.49 -11.21
C GLY A 15 3.79 23.28 -10.66
N TYR A 16 3.52 23.68 -9.41
CA TYR A 16 2.21 23.49 -8.75
C TYR A 16 1.01 24.21 -9.42
N ARG A 17 1.27 25.13 -10.36
CA ARG A 17 0.25 25.87 -11.11
C ARG A 17 -0.09 25.25 -12.47
N ILE A 18 0.69 24.27 -12.92
CA ILE A 18 0.57 23.69 -14.25
C ILE A 18 -0.44 22.55 -14.17
N ARG A 19 -1.41 22.56 -15.10
CA ARG A 19 -2.50 21.57 -15.12
C ARG A 19 -2.07 20.24 -15.76
N ASP A 20 -1.10 20.31 -16.66
CA ASP A 20 -0.48 19.16 -17.32
C ASP A 20 0.94 18.96 -16.79
N SER A 21 1.18 17.88 -16.04
CA SER A 21 2.49 17.58 -15.47
C SER A 21 3.43 17.06 -16.55
N THR A 22 4.47 17.83 -16.86
CA THR A 22 5.51 17.45 -17.83
C THR A 22 6.88 17.72 -17.21
N TYR A 23 7.76 16.73 -17.26
CA TYR A 23 9.11 16.86 -16.72
C TYR A 23 9.88 18.02 -17.36
N THR A 24 10.34 18.95 -16.54
CA THR A 24 11.14 20.10 -16.94
C THR A 24 12.61 19.93 -16.52
N PRO A 25 13.54 19.70 -17.47
CA PRO A 25 14.96 19.58 -17.17
C PRO A 25 15.51 20.83 -16.47
N GLY A 26 16.29 20.64 -15.40
CA GLY A 26 16.90 21.72 -14.63
C GLY A 26 15.99 22.36 -13.57
N GLN A 27 14.69 22.11 -13.60
CA GLN A 27 13.76 22.51 -12.52
C GLN A 27 13.31 21.31 -11.69
N ASP A 28 12.94 20.21 -12.34
CA ASP A 28 12.40 19.04 -11.65
C ASP A 28 13.47 18.04 -11.25
N LEU A 29 13.26 17.44 -10.07
CA LEU A 29 14.11 16.37 -9.56
C LEU A 29 13.70 15.04 -10.18
N ARG A 30 14.63 14.33 -10.82
CA ARG A 30 14.38 13.02 -11.43
C ARG A 30 15.02 11.88 -10.64
N GLY A 31 14.39 10.71 -10.68
CA GLY A 31 14.93 9.46 -10.17
C GLY A 31 14.33 9.03 -8.84
N ARG A 32 15.17 8.44 -7.99
CA ARG A 32 14.78 7.87 -6.68
C ARG A 32 14.61 8.97 -5.63
N LEU A 33 13.44 9.58 -5.62
CA LEU A 33 12.98 10.57 -4.64
C LEU A 33 12.63 9.88 -3.33
N GLY A 34 12.97 10.49 -2.20
CA GLY A 34 12.69 9.91 -0.89
C GLY A 34 11.21 10.03 -0.54
N VAL A 35 10.54 8.88 -0.35
CA VAL A 35 9.15 8.81 0.12
C VAL A 35 9.10 8.64 1.64
N LEU A 36 10.02 7.86 2.20
CA LEU A 36 10.26 7.76 3.64
C LEU A 36 11.74 8.05 3.91
N VAL A 37 11.99 9.10 4.68
CA VAL A 37 13.34 9.54 5.05
C VAL A 37 13.43 9.60 6.57
N ILE A 38 14.49 9.02 7.12
CA ILE A 38 14.77 9.06 8.55
C ILE A 38 16.05 9.87 8.82
N SER A 39 16.13 10.47 10.00
CA SER A 39 17.33 11.13 10.51
C SER A 39 17.49 10.78 11.98
N GLU A 40 18.70 10.42 12.39
CA GLU A 40 19.03 10.10 13.77
C GLU A 40 20.30 10.86 14.16
N ARG A 41 20.33 11.36 15.40
CA ARG A 41 21.53 11.95 15.95
C ARG A 41 22.39 10.85 16.56
N LEU A 42 23.49 10.52 15.90
CA LEU A 42 24.47 9.56 16.41
C LEU A 42 25.24 10.16 17.60
N LYS A 43 25.42 9.36 18.65
CA LYS A 43 26.17 9.76 19.85
C LYS A 43 27.68 9.81 19.52
N PRO A 44 28.40 10.90 19.87
CA PRO A 44 29.86 10.86 19.89
C PRO A 44 30.31 9.87 20.98
N ALA A 45 31.23 8.96 20.65
CA ALA A 45 31.63 7.85 21.51
C ALA A 45 32.42 8.25 22.78
N SER A 46 32.62 9.54 23.07
CA SER A 46 33.67 10.00 23.99
C SER A 46 33.28 11.09 25.00
N LEU A 47 32.00 11.27 25.35
CA LEU A 47 31.61 12.22 26.40
C LEU A 47 30.85 11.57 27.59
N PRO A 48 31.18 11.97 28.83
CA PRO A 48 30.57 11.45 30.05
C PRO A 48 29.11 11.89 30.27
N LEU A 49 28.60 12.86 29.48
CA LEU A 49 27.17 13.20 29.41
C LEU A 49 26.61 12.73 28.05
N SER A 50 26.06 11.51 28.03
CA SER A 50 25.37 10.98 26.84
C SER A 50 23.92 11.48 26.82
N VAL A 51 23.66 12.60 26.16
CA VAL A 51 22.28 13.04 25.89
C VAL A 51 21.65 12.08 24.85
N PRO A 52 20.44 11.55 25.06
CA PRO A 52 19.73 10.76 24.05
C PRO A 52 19.64 11.51 22.72
N GLY A 53 19.96 10.82 21.63
CA GLY A 53 19.90 11.40 20.29
C GLY A 53 18.47 11.39 19.78
N GLY A 54 17.97 12.52 19.31
CA GLY A 54 16.64 12.56 18.68
C GLY A 54 16.59 11.74 17.40
N ARG A 55 15.44 11.07 17.17
CA ARG A 55 15.08 10.36 15.94
C ARG A 55 13.95 11.13 15.24
N LEU A 56 14.03 11.27 13.92
CA LEU A 56 13.03 11.93 13.09
C LEU A 56 12.72 11.04 11.88
N ALA A 57 11.46 10.82 11.59
CA ALA A 57 10.99 10.18 10.36
C ALA A 57 10.03 11.11 9.63
N VAL A 58 10.16 11.19 8.31
CA VAL A 58 9.33 12.01 7.44
C VAL A 58 8.74 11.15 6.34
N PHE A 59 7.41 11.18 6.24
CA PHE A 59 6.64 10.55 5.17
C PHE A 59 6.22 11.62 4.15
N GLY A 60 6.39 11.32 2.86
CA GLY A 60 6.01 12.22 1.76
C GLY A 60 4.52 12.30 1.47
N THR A 61 3.67 11.52 2.16
CA THR A 61 2.21 11.55 1.97
C THR A 61 1.48 11.14 3.25
N ALA A 62 0.36 11.80 3.53
CA ALA A 62 -0.54 11.43 4.62
C ALA A 62 -1.48 10.27 4.25
N ASP A 63 -1.69 10.03 2.94
CA ASP A 63 -2.63 9.01 2.44
C ASP A 63 -2.27 7.60 2.89
N LEU A 64 -0.99 7.35 3.19
CA LEU A 64 -0.45 6.14 3.81
C LEU A 64 -1.28 5.67 5.03
N VAL A 65 -1.71 6.59 5.87
CA VAL A 65 -2.32 6.30 7.19
C VAL A 65 -3.85 6.37 7.13
N THR A 66 -4.43 6.61 5.96
CA THR A 66 -5.89 6.68 5.80
C THR A 66 -6.53 5.29 5.97
N ASN A 67 -7.76 5.23 6.51
CA ASN A 67 -8.46 3.96 6.77
C ASN A 67 -8.53 3.03 5.54
N ASN A 68 -8.67 3.59 4.35
CA ASN A 68 -8.76 2.83 3.11
C ASN A 68 -7.41 2.25 2.64
N ARG A 69 -6.28 2.85 3.07
CA ARG A 69 -4.93 2.47 2.64
C ARG A 69 -4.08 1.85 3.74
N ILE A 70 -4.40 2.06 5.00
CA ILE A 70 -3.62 1.50 6.12
C ILE A 70 -3.74 -0.03 6.16
N ILE A 71 -4.92 -0.57 5.84
CA ILE A 71 -5.21 -2.01 5.86
C ILE A 71 -4.64 -2.73 4.61
N ASN A 72 -4.49 -2.01 3.50
CA ASN A 72 -4.05 -2.58 2.23
C ASN A 72 -2.53 -2.35 2.00
N GLY A 73 -1.80 -3.38 1.60
CA GLY A 73 -0.46 -3.22 1.01
C GLY A 73 0.70 -2.93 1.97
N GLY A 74 0.62 -3.35 3.24
CA GLY A 74 1.78 -3.28 4.15
C GLY A 74 2.10 -1.89 4.73
N ASN A 75 1.20 -0.92 4.56
CA ASN A 75 1.37 0.43 5.13
C ASN A 75 1.32 0.43 6.67
N PHE A 76 0.42 -0.33 7.26
CA PHE A 76 0.29 -0.48 8.72
C PHE A 76 1.59 -0.92 9.43
N PRO A 77 2.24 -2.04 9.04
CA PRO A 77 3.48 -2.45 9.70
C PRO A 77 4.62 -1.44 9.51
N VAL A 78 4.74 -0.80 8.34
CA VAL A 78 5.77 0.23 8.11
C VAL A 78 5.58 1.43 9.05
N PHE A 79 4.33 1.91 9.17
CA PHE A 79 4.01 3.03 10.05
C PHE A 79 4.27 2.68 11.52
N LEU A 80 3.77 1.54 12.00
CA LEU A 80 3.97 1.10 13.38
C LEU A 80 5.46 0.92 13.71
N ASN A 81 6.23 0.28 12.84
CA ASN A 81 7.67 0.10 13.05
C ASN A 81 8.41 1.44 13.10
N THR A 82 7.98 2.41 12.29
CA THR A 82 8.57 3.75 12.28
C THR A 82 8.29 4.50 13.59
N VAL A 83 7.07 4.39 14.14
CA VAL A 83 6.71 4.99 15.43
C VAL A 83 7.46 4.31 16.58
N SER A 84 7.51 2.97 16.59
CA SER A 84 8.28 2.22 17.60
C SER A 84 9.76 2.61 17.60
N TRP A 85 10.35 2.73 16.40
CA TRP A 85 11.72 3.23 16.24
C TRP A 85 11.88 4.66 16.75
N ALA A 86 10.93 5.57 16.46
CA ALA A 86 11.03 6.98 16.85
C ALA A 86 10.97 7.19 18.38
N VAL A 87 10.27 6.32 19.12
CA VAL A 87 10.08 6.41 20.59
C VAL A 87 11.10 5.54 21.35
N GLU A 88 12.19 5.11 20.70
CA GLU A 88 13.25 4.26 21.30
C GLU A 88 12.71 2.98 21.98
N ARG A 89 11.56 2.47 21.53
CA ARG A 89 11.08 1.13 21.90
C ARG A 89 11.82 0.10 21.04
N ASP A 90 13.13 -0.02 21.26
CA ASP A 90 13.99 -1.03 20.61
C ASP A 90 13.84 -2.42 21.26
N THR A 91 12.97 -2.58 22.27
CA THR A 91 12.71 -3.85 22.92
C THR A 91 11.77 -4.71 22.08
N GLN A 92 12.37 -5.62 21.32
CA GLN A 92 11.79 -6.70 20.54
C GLN A 92 11.20 -6.30 19.18
N LEU A 93 11.83 -6.81 18.12
CA LEU A 93 11.19 -7.07 16.84
C LEU A 93 9.92 -7.86 17.11
N ASN A 94 8.79 -7.18 17.27
CA ASN A 94 7.50 -7.80 17.41
C ASN A 94 7.18 -8.41 16.05
N ILE A 95 7.55 -9.67 15.85
CA ILE A 95 7.16 -10.46 14.68
C ILE A 95 5.64 -10.38 14.66
N PRO A 96 5.01 -9.64 13.73
CA PRO A 96 3.57 -9.56 13.70
C PRO A 96 3.04 -10.99 13.63
N ALA A 97 2.05 -11.31 14.47
CA ALA A 97 1.42 -12.62 14.47
C ALA A 97 1.12 -13.01 13.03
N ARG A 98 1.40 -14.28 12.66
CA ARG A 98 1.21 -14.78 11.29
C ARG A 98 -0.12 -14.24 10.77
N PRO A 99 -0.13 -13.51 9.65
CA PRO A 99 -1.36 -12.92 9.14
C PRO A 99 -2.34 -14.07 9.02
N ILE A 100 -3.52 -13.93 9.65
CA ILE A 100 -4.65 -14.77 9.32
C ILE A 100 -4.80 -14.60 7.81
N GLU A 101 -4.61 -15.68 7.04
CA GLU A 101 -4.79 -15.68 5.60
C GLU A 101 -6.24 -15.31 5.31
N ARG A 102 -6.51 -14.00 5.30
CA ARG A 102 -7.73 -13.46 4.73
C ARG A 102 -7.49 -13.56 3.24
N PHE A 103 -8.14 -14.53 2.60
CA PHE A 103 -8.25 -14.60 1.16
C PHE A 103 -8.95 -13.32 0.67
N GLN A 104 -8.20 -12.24 0.54
CA GLN A 104 -8.64 -11.03 -0.12
C GLN A 104 -8.51 -11.29 -1.61
N LEU A 105 -9.64 -11.61 -2.25
CA LEU A 105 -9.74 -11.62 -3.70
C LEU A 105 -9.52 -10.19 -4.20
N SER A 106 -8.29 -9.88 -4.60
CA SER A 106 -7.93 -8.64 -5.28
C SER A 106 -8.44 -8.70 -6.72
N LEU A 107 -9.74 -8.52 -6.90
CA LEU A 107 -10.36 -8.41 -8.21
C LEU A 107 -10.33 -6.95 -8.66
N SER A 108 -9.87 -6.72 -9.89
CA SER A 108 -10.07 -5.44 -10.56
C SER A 108 -11.57 -5.15 -10.71
N GLN A 109 -11.94 -3.87 -10.87
CA GLN A 109 -13.35 -3.48 -11.04
C GLN A 109 -14.02 -4.20 -12.21
N GLU A 110 -13.26 -4.45 -13.29
CA GLU A 110 -13.72 -5.21 -14.45
C GLU A 110 -13.96 -6.70 -14.14
N GLU A 111 -13.07 -7.33 -13.37
CA GLU A 111 -13.22 -8.73 -12.96
C GLU A 111 -14.40 -8.90 -12.01
N LEU A 112 -14.63 -7.96 -11.09
CA LEU A 112 -15.84 -7.93 -10.26
C LEU A 112 -17.12 -7.80 -11.09
N GLY A 113 -17.11 -6.96 -12.12
CA GLY A 113 -18.23 -6.80 -13.05
C GLY A 113 -18.53 -8.08 -13.83
N ARG A 114 -17.50 -8.72 -14.39
CA ARG A 114 -17.63 -10.00 -15.11
C ARG A 114 -18.10 -11.12 -14.19
N LEU A 115 -17.54 -11.21 -12.98
CA LEU A 115 -17.95 -12.21 -11.98
C LEU A 115 -19.43 -12.04 -11.61
N ARG A 116 -19.86 -10.79 -11.36
CA ARG A 116 -21.25 -10.47 -11.02
C ARG A 116 -22.20 -10.87 -12.15
N LEU A 117 -21.89 -10.50 -13.39
CA LEU A 117 -22.70 -10.87 -14.56
C LEU A 117 -22.72 -12.39 -14.76
N GLY A 118 -21.57 -13.04 -14.66
CA GLY A 118 -21.46 -14.50 -14.75
C GLY A 118 -22.35 -15.19 -13.71
N LEU A 119 -22.31 -14.74 -12.46
CA LEU A 119 -23.15 -15.32 -11.39
C LEU A 119 -24.64 -15.13 -11.67
N PHE A 120 -25.05 -13.95 -12.15
CA PHE A 120 -26.45 -13.65 -12.47
C PHE A 120 -26.99 -14.40 -13.69
N PHE A 121 -26.16 -14.73 -14.68
CA PHE A 121 -26.64 -15.41 -15.90
C PHE A 121 -26.41 -16.93 -15.89
N ILE A 122 -25.26 -17.39 -15.35
CA ILE A 122 -24.90 -18.82 -15.37
C ILE A 122 -25.80 -19.61 -14.43
N VAL A 123 -26.04 -19.14 -13.20
CA VAL A 123 -26.84 -19.90 -12.22
C VAL A 123 -28.30 -20.03 -12.68
N PRO A 124 -29.02 -18.95 -13.05
CA PRO A 124 -30.37 -19.09 -13.58
C PRO A 124 -30.41 -19.80 -14.93
N GLY A 125 -29.40 -19.64 -15.79
CA GLY A 125 -29.29 -20.33 -17.07
C GLY A 125 -29.21 -21.85 -16.91
N LEU A 126 -28.39 -22.34 -15.98
CA LEU A 126 -28.30 -23.77 -15.67
C LEU A 126 -29.62 -24.32 -15.11
N VAL A 127 -30.30 -23.57 -14.24
CA VAL A 127 -31.60 -23.97 -13.71
C VAL A 127 -32.66 -24.05 -14.82
N ALA A 128 -32.70 -23.06 -15.72
CA ALA A 128 -33.62 -23.05 -16.86
C ALA A 128 -33.35 -24.18 -17.85
N LEU A 129 -32.08 -24.48 -18.13
CA LEU A 129 -31.69 -25.60 -18.99
C LEU A 129 -32.09 -26.94 -18.38
N LEU A 130 -31.82 -27.16 -17.09
CA LEU A 130 -32.23 -28.39 -16.40
C LEU A 130 -33.76 -28.52 -16.37
N GLY A 131 -34.48 -27.43 -16.09
CA GLY A 131 -35.95 -27.42 -16.12
C GLY A 131 -36.51 -27.77 -17.51
N THR A 132 -35.93 -27.19 -18.57
CA THR A 132 -36.34 -27.46 -19.97
C THR A 132 -36.02 -28.90 -20.36
N PHE A 133 -34.84 -29.39 -19.97
CA PHE A 133 -34.42 -30.76 -20.24
C PHE A 133 -35.35 -31.78 -19.60
N VAL A 134 -35.68 -31.61 -18.31
CA VAL A 134 -36.63 -32.46 -17.58
C VAL A 134 -38.02 -32.40 -18.21
N TYR A 135 -38.48 -31.22 -18.62
CA TYR A 135 -39.77 -31.07 -19.27
C TYR A 135 -39.85 -31.83 -20.60
N TRP A 136 -38.80 -31.80 -21.42
CA TRP A 136 -38.72 -32.58 -22.67
C TRP A 136 -38.65 -34.08 -22.42
N THR A 137 -37.87 -34.55 -21.44
CA THR A 137 -37.78 -35.98 -21.11
C THR A 137 -39.06 -36.54 -20.50
N ARG A 138 -39.93 -35.70 -19.93
CA ARG A 138 -41.22 -36.11 -19.37
C ARG A 138 -42.38 -36.04 -20.37
N ARG A 139 -42.18 -35.39 -21.52
CA ARG A 139 -43.22 -35.15 -22.53
C ARG A 139 -43.03 -35.97 -23.81
N ASN A 140 -41.81 -36.45 -24.06
CA ASN A 140 -41.53 -37.61 -24.92
C ASN A 140 -41.63 -38.90 -24.12
#